data_AF-K9IXT7-F1
#
_entry.id   AF-K9IXT7-F1
#
_cell.length_a   1.000
_cell.length_b   1.000
_cell.length_c   1.000
_cell.angle_alpha   90.00
_cell.angle_beta   90.00
_cell.angle_gamma   90.00
#
_symmetry.space_group_name_H-M   'P 1'
#
loop_
_entity.id
_entity.type
_entity.pdbx_description
1 polymer ?
#
loop_
_entity_poly.entity_id
_entity_poly.type
_entity_poly.pdbx_seq_one_letter_code
_entity_poly.pdbx_strand_id
1 'polypeptide(L)'
;MQPSEVVMNPKQVFVSVLLFGVAGLLLFMYLQIWIEEQHTGRVEKKREQKATSGWGPVNYLQPVPRIMTREKIQGHINDQNFKFHMPEDPKEKKENLLISERSTRVLTETSHSQGGGPRLGKTTESPTIKLIEKHQGTKTLFKKFREMSWPLNVHPLNKSLVKDNKWRVTDATQEKRRSFLQEFCKKYGRVSHPQSHLFHMVSRIYVEDKHKILYCEVPKAGCSNWKRILMVLNGLAPSAYNISHDAVHYGKHLKKLDSFDLKGIYTRLNTYTKAVFVRDPMERLVSAFRDKFEHPNSYYHPVFGKAIIKKYRPNACEKALNDGSGVKFKEFVHYLLDAHRPVGMDIHWEKVSKLCYPCLINYDFVGKFETLEEDANYFLQLIGAPKELKFPNFKDRHSSDKRTNAQVVRQYLKDLTRTERQLIYDFYYLDYLMFNYTTPLL
;
A
#
# COMPACT_ATOMS: atom_id res chain seq x y z
N MET A 1 3.58 -48.20 35.05
CA MET A 1 4.57 -48.40 33.98
C MET A 1 5.11 -47.05 33.56
N GLN A 2 6.41 -46.78 33.75
CA GLN A 2 7.08 -45.64 33.13
C GLN A 2 7.38 -45.95 31.65
N PRO A 3 7.43 -44.94 30.76
CA PRO A 3 7.94 -45.12 29.41
C PRO A 3 9.48 -45.22 29.44
N SER A 4 10.04 -46.21 28.73
CA SER A 4 11.47 -46.37 28.55
C SER A 4 12.01 -45.35 27.54
N GLU A 5 12.97 -44.52 27.93
CA GLU A 5 13.69 -43.65 26.98
C GLU A 5 14.55 -44.51 26.03
N VAL A 6 14.29 -44.40 24.73
CA VAL A 6 15.11 -45.04 23.69
C VAL A 6 16.32 -44.14 23.41
N VAL A 7 17.39 -44.34 24.17
CA VAL A 7 18.68 -43.67 23.92
C VAL A 7 19.30 -44.25 22.64
N MET A 8 19.20 -43.49 21.54
CA MET A 8 19.79 -43.90 20.26
C MET A 8 21.32 -43.91 20.32
N ASN A 9 21.92 -44.99 19.82
CA ASN A 9 23.38 -45.16 19.82
C ASN A 9 24.05 -44.06 18.95
N PRO A 10 25.06 -43.31 19.45
CA PRO A 10 25.76 -42.28 18.69
C PRO A 10 26.31 -42.77 17.34
N LYS A 11 26.70 -44.05 17.23
CA LYS A 11 27.17 -44.64 15.96
C LYS A 11 26.04 -44.76 14.93
N GLN A 12 24.81 -45.06 15.34
CA GLN A 12 23.63 -45.09 14.44
C GLN A 12 23.23 -43.69 13.97
N VAL A 13 23.32 -42.69 14.86
CA VAL A 13 23.09 -41.29 14.50
C VAL A 13 24.14 -40.83 13.49
N PHE A 14 25.43 -41.12 13.75
CA PHE A 14 26.52 -40.77 12.83
C PHE A 14 26.36 -41.44 11.45
N VAL A 15 26.06 -42.75 11.40
CA VAL A 15 25.82 -43.47 10.13
C VAL A 15 24.60 -42.92 9.39
N SER A 16 23.52 -42.55 10.10
CA SER A 16 22.34 -41.93 9.48
C SER A 16 22.67 -40.54 8.91
N VAL A 17 23.39 -39.70 9.66
CA VAL A 17 23.83 -38.37 9.18
C VAL A 17 24.78 -38.50 8.00
N LEU A 18 25.67 -39.49 7.98
CA LEU A 18 26.58 -39.74 6.86
C LEU A 18 25.80 -40.17 5.60
N LEU A 19 24.91 -41.17 5.72
CA LEU A 19 24.15 -41.71 4.59
C LEU A 19 23.13 -40.70 4.04
N PHE A 20 22.27 -40.14 4.89
CA PHE A 20 21.23 -39.19 4.45
C PHE A 20 21.81 -37.81 4.12
N GLY A 21 22.90 -37.39 4.77
CA GLY A 21 23.58 -36.13 4.45
C GLY A 21 24.29 -36.17 3.10
N VAL A 22 25.05 -37.24 2.81
CA VAL A 22 25.72 -37.41 1.51
C VAL A 22 24.70 -37.63 0.39
N ALA A 23 23.68 -38.47 0.60
CA ALA A 23 22.61 -38.66 -0.39
C ALA A 23 21.82 -37.36 -0.65
N GLY A 24 21.57 -36.56 0.39
CA GLY A 24 20.91 -35.25 0.26
C GLY A 24 21.75 -34.24 -0.52
N LEU A 25 23.07 -34.19 -0.28
CA LEU A 25 24.00 -33.35 -1.05
C LEU A 25 24.09 -33.78 -2.52
N LEU A 26 24.20 -35.08 -2.80
CA LEU A 26 24.23 -35.60 -4.17
C LEU A 26 22.92 -35.31 -4.92
N LEU A 27 21.77 -35.47 -4.25
CA LEU A 27 20.46 -35.12 -4.83
C LEU A 27 20.34 -33.61 -5.09
N PHE A 28 20.85 -32.76 -4.20
CA PHE A 28 20.86 -31.31 -4.39
C PHE A 28 21.76 -30.89 -5.57
N MET A 29 22.96 -31.45 -5.68
CA MET A 29 23.86 -31.21 -6.81
C MET A 29 23.26 -31.69 -8.13
N TYR A 30 22.65 -32.89 -8.16
CA TYR A 30 21.94 -33.40 -9.33
C TYR A 30 20.78 -32.48 -9.74
N LEU A 31 19.99 -31.99 -8.78
CA LEU A 31 18.91 -31.04 -9.05
C LEU A 31 19.43 -29.69 -9.55
N GLN A 32 20.57 -29.17 -9.05
CA GLN A 32 21.19 -27.96 -9.61
C GLN A 32 21.63 -28.16 -11.06
N ILE A 33 22.35 -29.25 -11.36
CA ILE A 33 22.82 -29.56 -12.72
C ILE A 33 21.62 -29.71 -13.67
N TRP A 34 20.58 -30.44 -13.26
CA TRP A 34 19.36 -30.61 -14.04
C TRP A 34 18.63 -29.27 -14.29
N ILE A 35 18.58 -28.38 -13.29
CA ILE A 35 18.02 -27.03 -13.47
C ILE A 35 18.86 -26.23 -14.47
N GLU A 36 20.19 -26.27 -14.38
CA GLU A 36 21.08 -25.57 -15.32
C GLU A 36 20.95 -26.11 -16.75
N GLU A 37 20.85 -27.43 -16.96
CA GLU A 37 20.55 -28.04 -18.27
C GLU A 37 19.19 -27.61 -18.85
N GLN A 38 18.15 -27.52 -18.01
CA GLN A 38 16.85 -26.97 -18.44
C GLN A 38 16.95 -25.48 -18.82
N HIS A 39 17.89 -24.73 -18.23
CA HIS A 39 18.12 -23.33 -18.57
C HIS A 39 18.95 -23.16 -19.85
N THR A 40 20.01 -23.95 -20.09
CA THR A 40 20.78 -23.91 -21.35
C THR A 40 19.95 -24.38 -22.54
N GLY A 41 19.26 -25.52 -22.45
CA GLY A 41 18.40 -26.02 -23.53
C GLY A 41 17.23 -25.06 -23.87
N ARG A 42 16.79 -24.24 -22.91
CA ARG A 42 15.79 -23.17 -23.12
C ARG A 42 16.39 -21.92 -23.75
N VAL A 43 17.68 -21.64 -23.55
CA VAL A 43 18.42 -20.54 -24.19
C VAL A 43 18.76 -20.90 -25.64
N GLU A 44 19.16 -22.14 -25.91
CA GLU A 44 19.45 -22.62 -27.28
C GLU A 44 18.21 -22.63 -28.17
N LYS A 45 17.08 -23.19 -27.71
CA LYS A 45 15.80 -23.08 -28.43
C LYS A 45 15.37 -21.62 -28.67
N LYS A 46 15.70 -20.70 -27.76
CA LYS A 46 15.46 -19.25 -27.95
C LYS A 46 16.44 -18.59 -28.91
N ARG A 47 17.62 -19.17 -29.15
CA ARG A 47 18.59 -18.73 -30.17
C ARG A 47 18.18 -19.23 -31.54
N GLU A 48 17.81 -20.50 -31.68
CA GLU A 48 17.36 -21.09 -32.96
C GLU A 48 16.08 -20.43 -33.49
N GLN A 49 15.08 -20.20 -32.61
CA GLN A 49 13.87 -19.44 -32.97
C GLN A 49 14.15 -17.97 -33.34
N LYS A 50 15.30 -17.42 -32.96
CA LYS A 50 15.69 -16.04 -33.26
C LYS A 50 16.64 -15.94 -34.47
N ALA A 51 17.23 -17.06 -34.89
CA ALA A 51 18.07 -17.18 -36.09
C ALA A 51 17.22 -17.46 -37.35
N THR A 52 16.03 -18.04 -37.19
CA THR A 52 15.11 -18.40 -38.29
C THR A 52 14.12 -17.29 -38.67
N SER A 53 14.08 -16.18 -37.94
CA SER A 53 13.28 -14.99 -38.27
C SER A 53 14.18 -13.82 -38.69
N GLY A 54 14.29 -13.58 -40.01
CA GLY A 54 15.04 -12.46 -40.60
C GLY A 54 14.55 -11.08 -40.14
N TRP A 55 15.44 -10.08 -40.21
CA TRP A 55 15.33 -8.80 -39.48
C TRP A 55 14.44 -7.73 -40.13
N GLY A 56 13.87 -6.88 -39.26
CA GLY A 56 13.53 -5.48 -39.53
C GLY A 56 13.74 -4.65 -38.25
N PRO A 57 14.25 -3.40 -38.31
CA PRO A 57 14.62 -2.64 -37.11
C PRO A 57 13.39 -2.12 -36.37
N VAL A 58 13.18 -2.57 -35.12
CA VAL A 58 12.09 -2.08 -34.26
C VAL A 58 12.49 -0.76 -33.60
N ASN A 59 12.17 0.34 -34.27
CA ASN A 59 12.21 1.67 -33.66
C ASN A 59 11.15 1.78 -32.56
N TYR A 60 11.56 1.74 -31.29
CA TYR A 60 10.70 2.09 -30.14
C TYR A 60 10.52 3.62 -30.00
N LEU A 61 10.06 4.26 -31.06
CA LEU A 61 9.56 5.64 -31.08
C LEU A 61 8.34 5.71 -32.01
N GLN A 62 7.16 5.43 -31.47
CA GLN A 62 5.91 5.94 -32.03
C GLN A 62 5.19 6.82 -30.99
N PRO A 63 4.84 8.07 -31.35
CA PRO A 63 4.20 9.00 -30.43
C PRO A 63 2.71 8.69 -30.26
N VAL A 64 2.21 8.86 -29.03
CA VAL A 64 0.76 8.92 -28.77
C VAL A 64 0.19 10.17 -29.44
N PRO A 65 -1.00 10.13 -30.08
CA PRO A 65 -1.55 11.28 -30.81
C PRO A 65 -1.70 12.52 -29.92
N ARG A 66 -1.01 13.60 -30.30
CA ARG A 66 -1.09 14.90 -29.65
C ARG A 66 -2.40 15.60 -30.03
N ILE A 67 -3.46 15.38 -29.26
CA ILE A 67 -4.71 16.13 -29.44
C ILE A 67 -4.47 17.59 -29.02
N MET A 68 -4.47 18.48 -30.02
CA MET A 68 -4.63 19.91 -29.78
C MET A 68 -6.11 20.23 -29.59
N THR A 69 -6.45 20.88 -28.48
CA THR A 69 -7.34 22.05 -28.50
C THR A 69 -6.86 23.04 -27.45
N ARG A 70 -6.82 24.32 -27.85
CA ARG A 70 -6.43 25.45 -27.02
C ARG A 70 -7.59 26.45 -27.08
N GLU A 71 -8.44 26.45 -26.07
CA GLU A 71 -9.45 27.51 -25.91
C GLU A 71 -9.14 28.35 -24.68
N LYS A 72 -9.21 29.67 -24.87
CA LYS A 72 -8.91 30.68 -23.86
C LYS A 72 -10.16 30.90 -23.02
N ILE A 73 -10.01 31.00 -21.71
CA ILE A 73 -10.84 31.91 -20.91
C ILE A 73 -9.89 32.78 -20.08
N GLN A 74 -10.07 34.09 -20.20
CA GLN A 74 -9.29 35.15 -19.57
C GLN A 74 -10.21 35.85 -18.55
N GLY A 75 -9.66 36.26 -17.40
CA GLY A 75 -10.37 37.02 -16.38
C GLY A 75 -10.44 36.28 -15.04
N HIS A 76 -10.20 36.91 -13.89
CA HIS A 76 -9.80 38.29 -13.64
C HIS A 76 -8.93 38.30 -12.37
N ILE A 77 -7.88 39.12 -12.33
CA ILE A 77 -7.11 39.37 -11.11
C ILE A 77 -7.70 40.63 -10.46
N ASN A 78 -7.85 40.61 -9.15
CA ASN A 78 -7.80 41.86 -8.37
C ASN A 78 -7.09 41.59 -7.04
N ASP A 79 -6.10 42.42 -6.74
CA ASP A 79 -5.41 42.47 -5.46
C ASP A 79 -6.36 42.87 -4.33
N GLN A 80 -6.12 42.34 -3.12
CA GLN A 80 -6.04 43.19 -1.92
C GLN A 80 -4.96 42.65 -0.96
N ASN A 81 -3.96 43.50 -0.67
CA ASN A 81 -3.10 43.36 0.50
C ASN A 81 -3.93 43.48 1.78
N PHE A 82 -3.52 42.85 2.90
CA PHE A 82 -3.45 43.55 4.19
C PHE A 82 -2.44 42.91 5.15
N LYS A 83 -2.01 43.72 6.13
CA LYS A 83 -0.81 43.54 6.96
C LYS A 83 -1.04 42.67 8.21
N PHE A 84 0.08 42.21 8.76
CA PHE A 84 0.22 41.70 10.13
C PHE A 84 -0.41 42.62 11.19
N HIS A 85 -0.96 42.02 12.25
CA HIS A 85 -0.79 42.47 13.64
C HIS A 85 -0.89 41.27 14.60
N MET A 86 -0.08 41.28 15.66
CA MET A 86 -0.21 40.45 16.87
C MET A 86 -0.67 41.35 18.02
N PRO A 87 -1.35 40.78 19.04
CA PRO A 87 -0.85 40.82 20.43
C PRO A 87 -0.79 39.40 21.02
N GLU A 88 0.28 39.03 21.74
CA GLU A 88 0.51 39.22 23.19
C GLU A 88 -0.33 38.32 24.13
N ASP A 89 0.42 37.61 24.96
CA ASP A 89 0.03 36.71 26.06
C ASP A 89 -0.24 37.54 27.34
N PRO A 90 -0.95 37.02 28.36
CA PRO A 90 -0.17 36.70 29.56
C PRO A 90 -0.67 35.54 30.46
N LYS A 91 0.29 34.68 30.81
CA LYS A 91 0.66 34.20 32.17
C LYS A 91 -0.28 33.34 33.04
N GLU A 92 0.30 32.18 33.39
CA GLU A 92 0.43 31.56 34.73
C GLU A 92 -0.82 31.12 35.52
N LYS A 93 -0.89 29.81 35.79
CA LYS A 93 -0.58 29.30 37.15
C LYS A 93 -0.28 27.79 37.24
N LYS A 94 0.66 27.48 38.13
CA LYS A 94 0.91 26.20 38.84
C LYS A 94 -0.38 25.70 39.53
N GLU A 95 -0.58 24.45 39.94
CA GLU A 95 0.24 23.23 40.04
C GLU A 95 -0.78 22.03 39.95
N ASN A 96 -0.52 20.74 40.23
CA ASN A 96 0.57 20.03 40.89
C ASN A 96 0.71 18.57 40.39
N LEU A 97 1.60 17.79 41.03
CA LEU A 97 1.71 16.33 40.94
C LEU A 97 1.29 15.70 42.29
N LEU A 98 0.82 14.44 42.29
CA LEU A 98 1.31 13.35 43.16
C LEU A 98 0.50 12.04 42.95
N ILE A 99 1.26 10.93 42.85
CA ILE A 99 0.93 9.53 43.22
C ILE A 99 -0.31 8.85 42.59
N SER A 100 -0.06 7.72 41.92
CA SER A 100 -1.03 6.61 41.85
C SER A 100 -0.28 5.28 42.01
N GLU A 101 -0.75 4.46 42.94
CA GLU A 101 -0.14 3.18 43.29
C GLU A 101 -0.72 1.98 42.49
N ARG A 102 -0.08 0.84 42.71
CA ARG A 102 -0.15 -0.43 42.00
C ARG A 102 -1.37 -1.27 42.46
N SER A 103 -2.09 -1.91 41.52
CA SER A 103 -2.70 -3.22 41.80
C SER A 103 -2.95 -4.09 40.56
N THR A 104 -2.17 -5.16 40.49
CA THR A 104 -2.55 -6.59 40.39
C THR A 104 -3.79 -7.02 39.59
N ARG A 105 -3.57 -7.91 38.59
CA ARG A 105 -4.59 -8.78 38.01
C ARG A 105 -4.63 -10.12 38.75
N VAL A 106 -5.83 -10.68 38.94
CA VAL A 106 -6.06 -12.04 39.44
C VAL A 106 -6.44 -12.96 38.27
N LEU A 107 -5.93 -14.19 38.30
CA LEU A 107 -6.27 -15.29 37.42
C LEU A 107 -7.41 -16.12 38.03
N THR A 108 -8.30 -16.64 37.18
CA THR A 108 -9.09 -17.83 37.51
C THR A 108 -9.38 -18.64 36.25
N GLU A 109 -8.80 -19.84 36.17
CA GLU A 109 -9.36 -20.94 35.38
C GLU A 109 -10.39 -21.69 36.25
N THR A 110 -11.33 -22.40 35.62
CA THR A 110 -11.96 -23.59 36.19
C THR A 110 -12.61 -24.41 35.08
N SER A 111 -12.78 -25.72 35.31
CA SER A 111 -12.90 -26.73 34.26
C SER A 111 -14.11 -27.65 34.42
N HIS A 112 -14.47 -28.32 33.32
CA HIS A 112 -15.22 -29.59 33.21
C HIS A 112 -16.64 -29.75 33.80
N SER A 113 -17.54 -30.29 32.96
CA SER A 113 -18.22 -31.56 33.28
C SER A 113 -18.56 -32.35 31.99
N GLN A 114 -18.81 -33.66 32.13
CA GLN A 114 -19.23 -34.58 31.06
C GLN A 114 -20.71 -34.97 31.25
N GLY A 115 -21.35 -35.52 30.21
CA GLY A 115 -22.47 -36.45 30.44
C GLY A 115 -23.41 -36.73 29.25
N GLY A 116 -23.51 -38.01 28.85
CA GLY A 116 -24.75 -38.61 28.33
C GLY A 116 -25.03 -38.53 26.82
N GLY A 117 -25.05 -39.69 26.15
CA GLY A 117 -25.76 -39.91 24.88
C GLY A 117 -26.98 -40.83 25.10
N PRO A 118 -27.79 -41.07 24.06
CA PRO A 118 -27.83 -42.44 23.52
C PRO A 118 -27.84 -42.54 21.99
N ARG A 119 -27.64 -43.77 21.48
CA ARG A 119 -27.41 -44.13 20.07
C ARG A 119 -28.71 -44.25 19.24
N LEU A 120 -28.63 -43.97 17.94
CA LEU A 120 -29.21 -44.84 16.90
C LEU A 120 -28.56 -44.62 15.51
N GLY A 121 -28.54 -45.65 14.65
CA GLY A 121 -28.32 -45.52 13.21
C GLY A 121 -26.87 -45.46 12.70
N LYS A 122 -26.28 -46.61 12.34
CA LYS A 122 -25.10 -46.68 11.47
C LYS A 122 -25.54 -46.84 10.00
N THR A 123 -25.17 -45.89 9.15
CA THR A 123 -25.00 -46.12 7.71
C THR A 123 -23.57 -45.75 7.34
N THR A 124 -22.81 -46.72 6.83
CA THR A 124 -21.36 -46.59 6.63
C THR A 124 -21.06 -45.93 5.28
N GLU A 125 -21.09 -44.60 5.22
CA GLU A 125 -20.58 -43.89 4.05
C GLU A 125 -19.06 -44.02 3.93
N SER A 126 -18.61 -44.46 2.75
CA SER A 126 -17.19 -44.68 2.47
C SER A 126 -16.37 -43.37 2.54
N PRO A 127 -15.16 -43.37 3.15
CA PRO A 127 -14.30 -42.19 3.22
C PRO A 127 -13.99 -41.56 1.86
N THR A 128 -14.04 -42.37 0.79
CA THR A 128 -13.78 -41.98 -0.59
C THR A 128 -14.80 -40.97 -1.11
N ILE A 129 -16.08 -41.06 -0.71
CA ILE A 129 -17.14 -40.14 -1.20
C ILE A 129 -16.94 -38.74 -0.62
N LYS A 130 -16.69 -38.61 0.69
CA LYS A 130 -16.37 -37.32 1.34
C LYS A 130 -15.10 -36.68 0.79
N LEU A 131 -14.12 -37.48 0.36
CA LEU A 131 -12.95 -36.98 -0.35
C LEU A 131 -13.32 -36.47 -1.74
N ILE A 132 -14.10 -37.22 -2.53
CA ILE A 132 -14.52 -36.82 -3.89
C ILE A 132 -15.38 -35.55 -3.86
N GLU A 133 -16.37 -35.44 -2.97
CA GLU A 133 -17.20 -34.24 -2.81
C GLU A 133 -16.37 -33.03 -2.39
N LYS A 134 -15.43 -33.19 -1.44
CA LYS A 134 -14.52 -32.11 -1.04
C LYS A 134 -13.55 -31.72 -2.18
N HIS A 135 -13.17 -32.68 -3.02
CA HIS A 135 -12.32 -32.44 -4.19
C HIS A 135 -13.07 -31.80 -5.37
N GLN A 136 -14.36 -32.12 -5.56
CA GLN A 136 -15.26 -31.46 -6.52
C GLN A 136 -15.67 -30.08 -6.03
N GLY A 137 -15.93 -29.89 -4.74
CA GLY A 137 -16.19 -28.59 -4.12
C GLY A 137 -15.00 -27.64 -4.27
N THR A 138 -13.78 -28.13 -4.00
CA THR A 138 -12.55 -27.35 -4.27
C THR A 138 -12.30 -27.14 -5.75
N LYS A 139 -12.44 -28.14 -6.64
CA LYS A 139 -12.29 -27.94 -8.10
C LYS A 139 -13.32 -26.96 -8.68
N THR A 140 -14.56 -26.99 -8.19
CA THR A 140 -15.63 -26.06 -8.61
C THR A 140 -15.37 -24.66 -8.08
N LEU A 141 -14.87 -24.51 -6.85
CA LEU A 141 -14.33 -23.24 -6.35
C LEU A 141 -13.19 -22.77 -7.26
N PHE A 142 -12.11 -23.54 -7.45
CA PHE A 142 -10.97 -23.16 -8.30
C PHE A 142 -11.38 -22.78 -9.75
N LYS A 143 -12.37 -23.45 -10.34
CA LYS A 143 -12.90 -23.09 -11.66
C LYS A 143 -13.68 -21.77 -11.63
N LYS A 144 -14.65 -21.63 -10.71
CA LYS A 144 -15.43 -20.39 -10.52
C LYS A 144 -14.56 -19.19 -10.12
N PHE A 145 -13.42 -19.45 -9.46
CA PHE A 145 -12.42 -18.44 -9.12
C PHE A 145 -11.54 -18.08 -10.32
N ARG A 146 -11.16 -19.00 -11.20
CA ARG A 146 -10.41 -18.68 -12.44
C ARG A 146 -11.19 -17.77 -13.40
N GLU A 147 -12.51 -17.92 -13.40
CA GLU A 147 -13.46 -17.15 -14.24
C GLU A 147 -14.00 -15.90 -13.53
N MET A 148 -13.50 -15.58 -12.32
CA MET A 148 -14.02 -14.50 -11.49
C MET A 148 -13.67 -13.12 -12.06
N SER A 149 -14.52 -12.60 -12.94
CA SER A 149 -14.67 -11.16 -13.08
C SER A 149 -15.03 -10.59 -11.72
N TRP A 150 -14.21 -9.65 -11.21
CA TRP A 150 -14.63 -8.84 -10.07
C TRP A 150 -15.91 -8.12 -10.47
N PRO A 151 -17.05 -8.35 -9.77
CA PRO A 151 -18.28 -7.73 -10.18
C PRO A 151 -18.09 -6.21 -10.12
N LEU A 152 -18.29 -5.53 -11.25
CA LEU A 152 -18.34 -4.07 -11.37
C LEU A 152 -19.57 -3.46 -10.67
N ASN A 153 -20.17 -4.20 -9.74
CA ASN A 153 -21.33 -3.80 -8.97
C ASN A 153 -20.92 -2.65 -8.06
N VAL A 154 -21.25 -1.46 -8.51
CA VAL A 154 -21.13 -0.23 -7.73
C VAL A 154 -22.10 -0.35 -6.56
N HIS A 155 -21.58 -0.38 -5.35
CA HIS A 155 -22.42 -0.29 -4.16
C HIS A 155 -22.60 1.20 -3.83
N PRO A 156 -23.84 1.74 -3.86
CA PRO A 156 -24.08 3.09 -3.38
C PRO A 156 -23.67 3.18 -1.91
N LEU A 157 -22.86 4.19 -1.57
CA LEU A 157 -22.56 4.51 -0.18
C LEU A 157 -23.88 4.79 0.57
N ASN A 158 -24.03 4.23 1.77
CA ASN A 158 -25.23 4.48 2.57
C ASN A 158 -25.22 5.91 3.13
N LYS A 159 -25.94 6.81 2.46
CA LYS A 159 -26.03 8.23 2.84
C LYS A 159 -27.03 8.51 3.97
N SER A 160 -27.76 7.52 4.49
CA SER A 160 -28.80 7.74 5.52
C SER A 160 -28.27 8.32 6.85
N LEU A 161 -26.96 8.19 7.10
CA LEU A 161 -26.25 8.73 8.26
C LEU A 161 -25.79 10.19 8.06
N VAL A 162 -25.83 10.70 6.82
CA VAL A 162 -25.48 12.07 6.44
C VAL A 162 -26.75 12.90 6.36
N LYS A 163 -27.18 13.44 7.51
CA LYS A 163 -28.35 14.33 7.61
C LYS A 163 -28.02 15.83 7.61
N ASP A 164 -26.73 16.17 7.65
CA ASP A 164 -26.25 17.54 7.73
C ASP A 164 -25.99 18.12 6.32
N ASN A 165 -26.65 19.24 6.02
CA ASN A 165 -26.51 19.99 4.78
C ASN A 165 -25.07 20.47 4.51
N LYS A 166 -24.23 20.59 5.54
CA LYS A 166 -22.80 20.91 5.41
C LYS A 166 -22.13 20.04 4.33
N TRP A 167 -22.43 18.74 4.32
CA TRP A 167 -21.73 17.77 3.48
C TRP A 167 -22.18 17.76 2.01
N ARG A 168 -23.19 18.55 1.62
CA ARG A 168 -23.76 18.52 0.25
C ARG A 168 -22.72 18.73 -0.85
N VAL A 169 -21.74 19.61 -0.64
CA VAL A 169 -20.66 19.89 -1.60
C VAL A 169 -19.66 18.73 -1.67
N THR A 170 -19.31 18.18 -0.52
CA THR A 170 -18.36 17.05 -0.36
C THR A 170 -18.95 15.76 -0.94
N ASP A 171 -20.25 15.50 -0.73
CA ASP A 171 -21.03 14.42 -1.33
C ASP A 171 -21.00 14.46 -2.86
N ALA A 172 -21.42 15.59 -3.44
CA ALA A 172 -21.40 15.79 -4.90
C ALA A 172 -19.99 15.67 -5.50
N THR A 173 -18.97 16.12 -4.75
CA THR A 173 -17.55 15.97 -5.14
C THR A 173 -17.12 14.52 -5.14
N GLN A 174 -17.51 13.72 -4.14
CA GLN A 174 -17.19 12.30 -4.06
C GLN A 174 -17.92 11.48 -5.11
N GLU A 175 -19.18 11.78 -5.39
CA GLU A 175 -19.93 11.18 -6.51
C GLU A 175 -19.25 11.45 -7.86
N LYS A 176 -18.81 12.69 -8.11
CA LYS A 176 -18.06 13.06 -9.32
C LYS A 176 -16.73 12.30 -9.43
N ARG A 177 -15.98 12.16 -8.33
CA ARG A 177 -14.70 11.42 -8.30
C ARG A 177 -14.91 9.92 -8.53
N ARG A 178 -15.89 9.30 -7.88
CA ARG A 178 -16.23 7.88 -8.08
C ARG A 178 -16.66 7.60 -9.51
N SER A 179 -17.57 8.40 -10.05
CA SER A 179 -18.06 8.27 -11.43
C SER A 179 -16.94 8.44 -12.45
N PHE A 180 -16.08 9.45 -12.26
CA PHE A 180 -14.91 9.64 -13.12
C PHE A 180 -13.95 8.44 -13.11
N LEU A 181 -13.63 7.91 -11.92
CA LEU A 181 -12.73 6.75 -11.80
C LEU A 181 -13.33 5.50 -12.49
N GLN A 182 -14.64 5.30 -12.37
CA GLN A 182 -15.34 4.20 -13.04
C GLN A 182 -15.29 4.34 -14.57
N GLU A 183 -15.58 5.52 -15.12
CA GLU A 183 -15.47 5.75 -16.57
C GLU A 183 -14.03 5.64 -17.08
N PHE A 184 -13.06 6.13 -16.31
CA PHE A 184 -11.65 5.93 -16.59
C PHE A 184 -11.31 4.43 -16.67
N CYS A 185 -11.75 3.62 -15.71
CA CYS A 185 -11.46 2.20 -15.68
C CYS A 185 -12.24 1.39 -16.73
N LYS A 186 -13.46 1.78 -17.11
CA LYS A 186 -14.17 1.21 -18.28
C LYS A 186 -13.39 1.43 -19.59
N LYS A 187 -12.79 2.63 -19.74
CA LYS A 187 -12.04 3.04 -20.94
C LYS A 187 -10.62 2.44 -21.01
N TYR A 188 -9.90 2.41 -19.90
CA TYR A 188 -8.45 2.10 -19.86
C TYR A 188 -8.08 0.84 -19.05
N GLY A 189 -9.01 0.26 -18.27
CA GLY A 189 -8.73 -0.84 -17.34
C GLY A 189 -8.64 -2.24 -17.95
N ARG A 190 -8.66 -2.38 -19.29
CA ARG A 190 -8.68 -3.69 -19.98
C ARG A 190 -7.29 -4.33 -20.06
N VAL A 191 -6.75 -4.74 -18.91
CA VAL A 191 -5.57 -5.62 -18.83
C VAL A 191 -5.92 -6.83 -17.95
N SER A 192 -5.88 -8.02 -18.51
CA SER A 192 -6.12 -9.27 -17.78
C SER A 192 -4.92 -9.59 -16.87
N HIS A 193 -5.17 -9.67 -15.57
CA HIS A 193 -4.15 -9.99 -14.57
C HIS A 193 -4.36 -11.40 -13.98
N PRO A 194 -3.36 -12.29 -14.03
CA PRO A 194 -3.47 -13.63 -13.47
C PRO A 194 -3.78 -13.63 -11.97
N GLN A 195 -4.52 -14.65 -11.54
CA GLN A 195 -4.97 -14.81 -10.14
C GLN A 195 -3.82 -14.98 -9.13
N SER A 196 -2.63 -15.38 -9.58
CA SER A 196 -1.38 -15.39 -8.81
C SER A 196 -0.97 -14.03 -8.25
N HIS A 197 -1.58 -12.93 -8.72
CA HIS A 197 -1.35 -11.59 -8.20
C HIS A 197 -2.34 -11.15 -7.11
N LEU A 198 -3.36 -11.94 -6.74
CA LEU A 198 -4.42 -11.47 -5.82
C LEU A 198 -3.87 -10.96 -4.48
N PHE A 199 -3.08 -11.78 -3.77
CA PHE A 199 -2.48 -11.38 -2.49
C PHE A 199 -1.61 -10.13 -2.63
N HIS A 200 -0.82 -10.02 -3.71
CA HIS A 200 -0.06 -8.81 -4.00
C HIS A 200 -0.96 -7.58 -4.19
N MET A 201 -2.04 -7.69 -4.96
CA MET A 201 -2.99 -6.61 -5.22
C MET A 201 -3.68 -6.09 -3.95
N VAL A 202 -3.94 -6.96 -2.97
CA VAL A 202 -4.60 -6.58 -1.71
C VAL A 202 -3.65 -6.34 -0.53
N SER A 203 -2.35 -6.53 -0.71
CA SER A 203 -1.30 -6.40 0.35
C SER A 203 -1.14 -5.02 0.98
N ARG A 204 -1.76 -4.00 0.36
CA ARG A 204 -1.79 -2.61 0.83
C ARG A 204 -3.11 -2.20 1.46
N ILE A 205 -4.09 -3.10 1.50
CA ILE A 205 -5.42 -2.84 2.01
C ILE A 205 -5.48 -3.27 3.48
N TYR A 206 -5.76 -2.32 4.37
CA TYR A 206 -6.04 -2.61 5.78
C TYR A 206 -7.53 -2.89 5.97
N VAL A 207 -7.82 -3.77 6.92
CA VAL A 207 -9.17 -4.25 7.21
C VAL A 207 -9.62 -3.74 8.58
N GLU A 208 -10.77 -3.10 8.62
CA GLU A 208 -11.49 -2.76 9.85
C GLU A 208 -12.84 -3.49 9.81
N ASP A 209 -12.95 -4.58 10.58
CA ASP A 209 -14.10 -5.49 10.52
C ASP A 209 -15.38 -4.87 11.15
N LYS A 210 -15.25 -3.93 12.11
CA LYS A 210 -16.38 -3.40 12.91
C LYS A 210 -17.30 -2.47 12.12
N HIS A 211 -16.72 -1.53 11.37
CA HIS A 211 -17.44 -0.62 10.46
C HIS A 211 -17.39 -1.10 9.00
N LYS A 212 -16.85 -2.31 8.75
CA LYS A 212 -16.72 -2.95 7.43
C LYS A 212 -15.98 -2.08 6.42
N ILE A 213 -14.72 -1.75 6.72
CA ILE A 213 -13.88 -0.86 5.89
C ILE A 213 -12.69 -1.63 5.30
N LEU A 214 -12.40 -1.32 4.04
CA LEU A 214 -11.15 -1.64 3.35
C LEU A 214 -10.44 -0.33 2.97
N TYR A 215 -9.31 -0.03 3.61
CA TYR A 215 -8.53 1.18 3.36
C TYR A 215 -7.23 0.84 2.62
N CYS A 216 -7.04 1.34 1.39
CA CYS A 216 -5.76 1.16 0.69
C CYS A 216 -4.72 2.23 1.09
N GLU A 217 -3.56 1.78 1.56
CA GLU A 217 -2.46 2.63 1.96
C GLU A 217 -1.68 3.17 0.77
N VAL A 218 -1.93 4.44 0.44
CA VAL A 218 -1.06 5.27 -0.40
C VAL A 218 -0.10 6.07 0.50
N PRO A 219 1.21 5.79 0.49
CA PRO A 219 2.16 6.56 1.27
C PRO A 219 2.19 8.02 0.83
N LYS A 220 2.36 8.92 1.82
CA LYS A 220 2.39 10.39 1.68
C LYS A 220 1.06 11.06 1.29
N ALA A 221 -0.04 10.31 1.29
CA ALA A 221 -1.42 10.79 1.20
C ALA A 221 -2.19 10.67 2.55
N GLY A 222 -1.53 11.03 3.66
CA GLY A 222 -2.16 11.01 5.00
C GLY A 222 -2.24 9.63 5.68
N CYS A 223 -1.59 8.61 5.13
CA CYS A 223 -1.71 7.21 5.56
C CYS A 223 -1.44 6.93 7.05
N SER A 224 -0.49 7.61 7.69
CA SER A 224 -0.23 7.42 9.12
C SER A 224 -1.45 7.78 9.96
N ASN A 225 -2.12 8.89 9.63
CA ASN A 225 -3.30 9.36 10.34
C ASN A 225 -4.53 8.49 10.03
N TRP A 226 -4.64 7.95 8.81
CA TRP A 226 -5.64 6.91 8.50
C TRP A 226 -5.45 5.65 9.33
N LYS A 227 -4.24 5.13 9.46
CA LYS A 227 -3.97 3.98 10.34
C LYS A 227 -4.33 4.26 11.80
N ARG A 228 -4.05 5.48 12.32
CA ARG A 228 -4.51 5.90 13.65
C ARG A 228 -6.03 5.85 13.78
N ILE A 229 -6.76 6.35 12.78
CA ILE A 229 -8.23 6.26 12.73
C ILE A 229 -8.69 4.80 12.76
N LEU A 230 -8.10 3.91 11.96
CA LEU A 230 -8.45 2.48 11.97
C LEU A 230 -8.18 1.82 13.34
N MET A 231 -7.12 2.23 14.04
CA MET A 231 -6.79 1.78 15.41
C MET A 231 -7.76 2.32 16.47
N VAL A 232 -8.45 3.45 16.24
CA VAL A 232 -9.51 3.92 17.13
C VAL A 232 -10.83 3.22 16.80
N LEU A 233 -11.17 3.10 15.51
CA LEU A 233 -12.40 2.45 15.05
C LEU A 233 -12.50 0.99 15.52
N ASN A 234 -11.41 0.23 15.45
CA ASN A 234 -11.36 -1.15 15.93
C ASN A 234 -11.18 -1.30 17.46
N GLY A 235 -11.12 -0.19 18.22
CA GLY A 235 -11.05 -0.18 19.67
C GLY A 235 -9.66 -0.43 20.29
N LEU A 236 -8.58 -0.38 19.51
CA LEU A 236 -7.21 -0.52 20.04
C LEU A 236 -6.68 0.74 20.75
N ALA A 237 -7.30 1.91 20.53
CA ALA A 237 -6.95 3.15 21.20
C ALA A 237 -8.19 4.04 21.42
N PRO A 238 -8.27 4.82 22.52
CA PRO A 238 -9.38 5.73 22.77
C PRO A 238 -9.32 7.00 21.92
N SER A 239 -8.14 7.36 21.39
CA SER A 239 -7.90 8.60 20.65
C SER A 239 -6.74 8.43 19.67
N ALA A 240 -6.84 9.08 18.51
CA ALA A 240 -5.80 9.05 17.49
C ALA A 240 -4.55 9.85 17.89
N TYR A 241 -4.68 10.82 18.80
CA TYR A 241 -3.61 11.74 19.19
C TYR A 241 -2.49 11.07 20.00
N ASN A 242 -2.80 10.01 20.75
CA ASN A 242 -1.85 9.34 21.64
C ASN A 242 -1.11 8.17 20.97
N ILE A 243 -1.28 7.97 19.66
CA ILE A 243 -0.70 6.83 18.94
C ILE A 243 0.59 7.24 18.24
N SER A 244 1.72 6.73 18.72
CA SER A 244 3.06 7.02 18.18
C SER A 244 3.22 6.60 16.71
N HIS A 245 4.20 7.18 16.02
CA HIS A 245 4.51 6.81 14.64
C HIS A 245 4.90 5.33 14.50
N ASP A 246 5.65 4.80 15.47
CA ASP A 246 6.17 3.44 15.40
C ASP A 246 5.09 2.39 15.70
N ALA A 247 4.13 2.68 16.59
CA ALA A 247 2.95 1.83 16.78
C ALA A 247 2.14 1.71 15.47
N VAL A 248 1.98 2.82 14.75
CA VAL A 248 1.24 2.90 13.47
C VAL A 248 1.90 2.11 12.35
N HIS A 249 3.24 2.06 12.28
CA HIS A 249 3.95 1.47 11.14
C HIS A 249 4.62 0.12 11.41
N TYR A 250 5.03 -0.15 12.66
CA TYR A 250 5.79 -1.35 13.03
C TYR A 250 5.08 -2.24 14.06
N GLY A 251 4.09 -1.74 14.79
CA GLY A 251 3.36 -2.49 15.83
C GLY A 251 2.48 -3.64 15.32
N LYS A 252 2.30 -3.80 14.00
CA LYS A 252 1.48 -4.85 13.34
C LYS A 252 0.02 -4.96 13.85
N HIS A 253 -0.49 -3.88 14.44
CA HIS A 253 -1.81 -3.84 15.10
C HIS A 253 -3.02 -3.95 14.16
N LEU A 254 -2.86 -3.55 12.89
CA LEU A 254 -3.93 -3.57 11.90
C LEU A 254 -3.82 -4.78 10.98
N LYS A 255 -4.92 -5.52 10.81
CA LYS A 255 -5.01 -6.60 9.84
C LYS A 255 -4.93 -6.05 8.43
N LYS A 256 -4.28 -6.79 7.54
CA LYS A 256 -4.27 -6.53 6.10
C LYS A 256 -5.14 -7.54 5.36
N LEU A 257 -5.63 -7.20 4.18
CA LEU A 257 -6.53 -8.08 3.45
C LEU A 257 -5.83 -9.34 2.92
N ASP A 258 -4.52 -9.26 2.62
CA ASP A 258 -3.68 -10.40 2.23
C ASP A 258 -3.44 -11.42 3.35
N SER A 259 -3.74 -11.11 4.62
CA SER A 259 -3.65 -12.06 5.74
C SER A 259 -4.89 -12.96 5.89
N PHE A 260 -5.90 -12.82 5.04
CA PHE A 260 -7.11 -13.65 5.04
C PHE A 260 -7.06 -14.73 3.97
N ASP A 261 -7.85 -15.78 4.13
CA ASP A 261 -8.05 -16.80 3.10
C ASP A 261 -8.84 -16.23 1.90
N LEU A 262 -8.86 -16.97 0.78
CA LEU A 262 -9.54 -16.53 -0.45
C LEU A 262 -11.03 -16.21 -0.22
N LYS A 263 -11.72 -16.94 0.67
CA LYS A 263 -13.10 -16.66 1.05
C LYS A 263 -13.20 -15.35 1.84
N GLY A 264 -12.35 -15.16 2.86
CA GLY A 264 -12.30 -13.95 3.68
C GLY A 264 -11.92 -12.69 2.90
N ILE A 265 -11.04 -12.80 1.90
CA ILE A 265 -10.73 -11.74 0.93
C ILE A 265 -11.97 -11.39 0.10
N TYR A 266 -12.56 -12.41 -0.55
CA TYR A 266 -13.72 -12.22 -1.43
C TYR A 266 -14.92 -11.62 -0.69
N THR A 267 -15.27 -12.16 0.49
CA THR A 267 -16.38 -11.64 1.29
C THR A 267 -16.19 -10.16 1.60
N ARG A 268 -14.99 -9.73 1.99
CA ARG A 268 -14.72 -8.31 2.32
C ARG A 268 -14.77 -7.42 1.08
N LEU A 269 -14.12 -7.81 -0.02
CA LEU A 269 -14.14 -7.02 -1.27
C LEU A 269 -15.58 -6.74 -1.76
N ASN A 270 -16.51 -7.67 -1.54
CA ASN A 270 -17.91 -7.54 -1.96
C ASN A 270 -18.86 -6.93 -0.91
N THR A 271 -18.47 -6.81 0.37
CA THR A 271 -19.40 -6.38 1.44
C THR A 271 -18.90 -5.22 2.30
N TYR A 272 -17.65 -4.79 2.13
CA TYR A 272 -17.03 -3.71 2.91
C TYR A 272 -16.86 -2.47 2.03
N THR A 273 -16.98 -1.29 2.64
CA THR A 273 -16.74 0.01 2.01
C THR A 273 -15.25 0.17 1.71
N LYS A 274 -14.92 0.40 0.44
CA LYS A 274 -13.55 0.47 -0.10
C LYS A 274 -13.15 1.92 -0.28
N ALA A 275 -12.16 2.39 0.48
CA ALA A 275 -11.67 3.76 0.44
C ALA A 275 -10.19 3.85 0.05
N VAL A 276 -9.88 4.80 -0.83
CA VAL A 276 -8.52 5.21 -1.15
C VAL A 276 -8.39 6.73 -0.97
N PHE A 277 -7.27 7.14 -0.39
CA PHE A 277 -6.92 8.56 -0.26
C PHE A 277 -5.67 8.80 -1.09
N VAL A 278 -5.79 9.69 -2.08
CA VAL A 278 -4.74 9.99 -3.06
C VAL A 278 -4.22 11.41 -2.87
N ARG A 279 -3.18 11.76 -3.62
CA ARG A 279 -2.51 13.06 -3.58
C ARG A 279 -1.99 13.39 -4.97
N ASP A 280 -1.87 14.68 -5.30
CA ASP A 280 -1.15 15.11 -6.50
C ASP A 280 0.22 14.39 -6.60
N PRO A 281 0.53 13.72 -7.72
CA PRO A 281 1.73 12.91 -7.83
C PRO A 281 3.05 13.67 -7.57
N MET A 282 3.17 14.94 -7.97
CA MET A 282 4.36 15.76 -7.72
C MET A 282 4.47 16.15 -6.24
N GLU A 283 3.37 16.56 -5.60
CA GLU A 283 3.35 16.78 -4.15
C GLU A 283 3.69 15.52 -3.37
N ARG A 284 3.20 14.36 -3.82
CA ARG A 284 3.47 13.07 -3.19
C ARG A 284 4.94 12.66 -3.34
N LEU A 285 5.53 12.86 -4.52
CA LEU A 285 6.95 12.63 -4.80
C LEU A 285 7.85 13.51 -3.92
N VAL A 286 7.59 14.82 -3.89
CA VAL A 286 8.35 15.76 -3.05
C VAL A 286 8.15 15.42 -1.57
N SER A 287 6.92 15.10 -1.14
CA SER A 287 6.67 14.65 0.24
C SER A 287 7.35 13.32 0.59
N ALA A 288 7.69 12.48 -0.39
CA ALA A 288 8.50 11.28 -0.17
C ALA A 288 9.98 11.65 0.00
N PHE A 289 10.53 12.44 -0.92
CA PHE A 289 11.93 12.91 -0.85
C PHE A 289 12.25 13.57 0.51
N ARG A 290 11.42 14.55 0.92
CA ARG A 290 11.59 15.32 2.16
C ARG A 290 11.58 14.47 3.44
N ASP A 291 10.76 13.42 3.45
CA ASP A 291 10.68 12.47 4.58
C ASP A 291 11.83 11.47 4.62
N LYS A 292 12.48 11.19 3.47
CA LYS A 292 13.50 10.13 3.35
C LYS A 292 14.93 10.63 3.32
N PHE A 293 15.17 11.86 2.86
CA PHE A 293 16.52 12.35 2.52
C PHE A 293 16.92 13.72 3.10
N GLU A 294 15.97 14.53 3.59
CA GLU A 294 16.31 15.85 4.19
C GLU A 294 16.67 15.78 5.68
N HIS A 295 16.36 14.65 6.33
CA HIS A 295 16.52 14.45 7.76
C HIS A 295 17.25 13.13 8.04
N PRO A 296 18.01 13.01 9.15
CA PRO A 296 18.71 11.77 9.50
C PRO A 296 17.80 10.54 9.42
N ASN A 297 18.19 9.56 8.59
CA ASN A 297 17.40 8.37 8.33
C ASN A 297 18.28 7.12 8.26
N SER A 298 18.16 6.25 9.28
CA SER A 298 19.00 5.06 9.46
C SER A 298 18.80 3.96 8.41
N TYR A 299 17.73 4.01 7.62
CA TYR A 299 17.46 3.05 6.54
C TYR A 299 17.65 3.68 5.15
N TYR A 300 17.03 4.84 4.90
CA TYR A 300 17.04 5.44 3.57
C TYR A 300 18.38 6.03 3.17
N HIS A 301 19.18 6.60 4.09
CA HIS A 301 20.51 7.10 3.73
C HIS A 301 21.47 5.95 3.40
N PRO A 302 21.63 4.89 4.22
CA PRO A 302 22.55 3.80 3.90
C PRO A 302 22.15 2.98 2.68
N VAL A 303 20.84 2.69 2.49
CA VAL A 303 20.37 1.83 1.40
C VAL A 303 20.21 2.61 0.09
N PHE A 304 19.43 3.68 0.09
CA PHE A 304 19.13 4.45 -1.13
C PHE A 304 20.11 5.59 -1.34
N GLY A 305 20.39 6.38 -0.29
CA GLY A 305 21.17 7.60 -0.40
C GLY A 305 22.59 7.37 -0.92
N LYS A 306 23.31 6.39 -0.35
CA LYS A 306 24.63 5.97 -0.85
C LYS A 306 24.59 5.57 -2.33
N ALA A 307 23.62 4.75 -2.71
CA ALA A 307 23.49 4.23 -4.07
C ALA A 307 23.15 5.35 -5.09
N ILE A 308 22.30 6.30 -4.70
CA ILE A 308 21.96 7.48 -5.49
C ILE A 308 23.19 8.38 -5.66
N ILE A 309 23.85 8.77 -4.55
CA ILE A 309 25.02 9.66 -4.58
C ILE A 309 26.15 9.03 -5.39
N LYS A 310 26.47 7.75 -5.15
CA LYS A 310 27.53 7.03 -5.88
C LYS A 310 27.31 6.96 -7.39
N LYS A 311 26.05 6.94 -7.87
CA LYS A 311 25.75 6.83 -9.31
C LYS A 311 25.56 8.18 -10.00
N TYR A 312 24.95 9.17 -9.33
CA TYR A 312 24.50 10.41 -9.97
C TYR A 312 25.25 11.67 -9.54
N ARG A 313 26.14 11.61 -8.53
CA ARG A 313 26.95 12.75 -8.09
C ARG A 313 28.41 12.58 -8.54
N PRO A 314 28.88 13.32 -9.58
CA PRO A 314 30.30 13.37 -9.90
C PRO A 314 31.08 14.00 -8.73
N ASN A 315 32.29 13.50 -8.47
CA ASN A 315 33.19 13.99 -7.43
C ASN A 315 32.54 14.10 -6.03
N ALA A 316 31.69 13.12 -5.68
CA ALA A 316 31.09 13.03 -4.35
C ALA A 316 32.17 12.90 -3.27
N CYS A 317 32.08 13.70 -2.21
CA CYS A 317 33.00 13.59 -1.09
C CYS A 317 32.82 12.26 -0.33
N GLU A 318 33.91 11.75 0.23
CA GLU A 318 33.95 10.44 0.88
C GLU A 318 32.88 10.28 1.97
N LYS A 319 32.67 11.32 2.78
CA LYS A 319 31.61 11.36 3.80
C LYS A 319 30.22 11.05 3.21
N ALA A 320 29.84 11.70 2.11
CA ALA A 320 28.53 11.50 1.47
C ALA A 320 28.38 10.10 0.84
N LEU A 321 29.48 9.49 0.40
CA LEU A 321 29.50 8.09 -0.04
C LEU A 321 29.40 7.11 1.15
N ASN A 322 29.98 7.47 2.29
CA ASN A 322 30.05 6.65 3.51
C ASN A 322 28.82 6.75 4.40
N ASP A 323 28.06 7.86 4.40
CA ASP A 323 26.82 8.03 5.16
C ASP A 323 25.54 8.01 4.28
N GLY A 324 25.63 8.40 3.00
CA GLY A 324 24.49 8.47 2.09
C GLY A 324 23.56 9.67 2.34
N SER A 325 24.00 10.65 3.13
CA SER A 325 23.23 11.84 3.50
C SER A 325 23.33 12.96 2.46
N GLY A 326 22.37 13.88 2.50
CA GLY A 326 22.37 15.07 1.64
C GLY A 326 22.18 14.76 0.16
N VAL A 327 21.41 13.71 -0.18
CA VAL A 327 20.94 13.45 -1.55
C VAL A 327 20.22 14.69 -2.07
N LYS A 328 20.52 15.13 -3.30
CA LYS A 328 19.81 16.25 -3.94
C LYS A 328 18.56 15.74 -4.64
N PHE A 329 17.51 16.56 -4.71
CA PHE A 329 16.26 16.16 -5.38
C PHE A 329 16.47 15.77 -6.85
N LYS A 330 17.37 16.46 -7.56
CA LYS A 330 17.76 16.13 -8.93
C LYS A 330 18.36 14.71 -9.07
N GLU A 331 19.24 14.32 -8.14
CA GLU A 331 19.85 12.98 -8.11
C GLU A 331 18.80 11.91 -7.81
N PHE A 332 17.84 12.21 -6.92
CA PHE A 332 16.68 11.34 -6.66
C PHE A 332 15.72 11.22 -7.86
N VAL A 333 15.57 12.28 -8.66
CA VAL A 333 14.80 12.26 -9.92
C VAL A 333 15.50 11.39 -10.97
N HIS A 334 16.82 11.50 -11.14
CA HIS A 334 17.59 10.61 -12.02
C HIS A 334 17.44 9.15 -11.59
N TYR A 335 17.54 8.88 -10.29
CA TYR A 335 17.26 7.57 -9.71
C TYR A 335 15.84 7.03 -9.99
N LEU A 336 14.81 7.88 -9.87
CA LEU A 336 13.44 7.49 -10.14
C LEU A 336 13.25 7.08 -11.60
N LEU A 337 13.79 7.87 -12.52
CA LEU A 337 13.59 7.72 -13.96
C LEU A 337 14.50 6.67 -14.61
N ASP A 338 15.63 6.30 -13.98
CA ASP A 338 16.53 5.29 -14.50
C ASP A 338 15.92 3.87 -14.50
N ALA A 339 15.93 3.22 -15.66
CA ALA A 339 15.52 1.83 -15.83
C ALA A 339 16.50 0.85 -15.14
N HIS A 340 17.78 1.21 -15.05
CA HIS A 340 18.86 0.45 -14.40
C HIS A 340 19.24 1.04 -13.03
N ARG A 341 18.24 1.60 -12.34
CA ARG A 341 18.43 2.24 -11.02
C ARG A 341 19.11 1.28 -10.03
N PRO A 342 20.03 1.77 -9.19
CA PRO A 342 20.88 0.91 -8.35
C PRO A 342 20.15 0.27 -7.15
N VAL A 343 18.90 0.67 -6.88
CA VAL A 343 18.03 0.09 -5.84
C VAL A 343 16.61 -0.03 -6.41
N GLY A 344 15.84 -1.00 -5.93
CA GLY A 344 14.46 -1.26 -6.39
C GLY A 344 13.48 -0.12 -6.11
N MET A 345 12.29 -0.20 -6.72
CA MET A 345 11.22 0.77 -6.49
C MET A 345 10.73 0.71 -5.03
N ASP A 346 10.56 1.86 -4.38
CA ASP A 346 9.98 1.95 -3.03
C ASP A 346 8.53 2.43 -3.10
N ILE A 347 7.70 1.90 -2.20
CA ILE A 347 6.27 2.21 -2.07
C ILE A 347 5.97 3.71 -1.88
N HIS A 348 6.91 4.50 -1.37
CA HIS A 348 6.74 5.93 -1.14
C HIS A 348 6.71 6.75 -2.43
N TRP A 349 7.29 6.24 -3.53
CA TRP A 349 7.28 6.88 -4.85
C TRP A 349 6.76 5.97 -5.99
N GLU A 350 6.33 4.74 -5.71
CA GLU A 350 5.57 3.94 -6.68
C GLU A 350 4.15 4.51 -6.91
N LYS A 351 3.66 4.44 -8.16
CA LYS A 351 2.35 4.90 -8.64
C LYS A 351 1.17 4.34 -7.83
N VAL A 352 0.16 5.17 -7.57
CA VAL A 352 -1.09 4.77 -6.92
C VAL A 352 -1.82 3.68 -7.71
N SER A 353 -1.81 3.78 -9.04
CA SER A 353 -2.33 2.75 -9.96
C SER A 353 -1.66 1.37 -9.82
N LYS A 354 -0.43 1.31 -9.28
CA LYS A 354 0.30 0.07 -8.95
C LYS A 354 0.22 -0.32 -7.47
N LEU A 355 0.00 0.63 -6.57
CA LEU A 355 -0.17 0.38 -5.13
C LEU A 355 -1.56 -0.16 -4.79
N CYS A 356 -2.61 0.39 -5.40
CA CYS A 356 -4.00 0.18 -4.98
C CYS A 356 -4.91 -0.41 -6.06
N TYR A 357 -4.39 -0.65 -7.28
CA TYR A 357 -5.10 -1.23 -8.43
C TYR A 357 -6.57 -0.75 -8.63
N PRO A 358 -6.85 0.55 -8.80
CA PRO A 358 -8.20 1.11 -8.76
C PRO A 358 -9.17 0.68 -9.88
N CYS A 359 -8.66 0.02 -10.94
CA CYS A 359 -9.48 -0.59 -11.98
C CYS A 359 -9.72 -2.10 -11.80
N LEU A 360 -9.15 -2.70 -10.75
CA LEU A 360 -9.39 -4.09 -10.34
C LEU A 360 -10.10 -4.16 -8.99
N ILE A 361 -9.94 -3.14 -8.15
CA ILE A 361 -10.63 -2.94 -6.89
C ILE A 361 -11.53 -1.71 -7.04
N ASN A 362 -12.84 -1.92 -7.05
CA ASN A 362 -13.83 -0.85 -7.15
C ASN A 362 -13.84 -0.04 -5.84
N TYR A 363 -13.22 1.14 -5.80
CA TYR A 363 -13.28 2.01 -4.64
C TYR A 363 -14.61 2.75 -4.59
N ASP A 364 -15.29 2.66 -3.44
CA ASP A 364 -16.56 3.34 -3.18
C ASP A 364 -16.35 4.81 -2.79
N PHE A 365 -15.16 5.15 -2.28
CA PHE A 365 -14.76 6.49 -1.84
C PHE A 365 -13.34 6.87 -2.31
N VAL A 366 -13.17 8.10 -2.80
CA VAL A 366 -11.89 8.62 -3.33
C VAL A 366 -11.57 9.98 -2.70
N GLY A 367 -10.90 9.94 -1.55
CA GLY A 367 -10.41 11.15 -0.88
C GLY A 367 -9.17 11.72 -1.56
N LYS A 368 -9.00 13.05 -1.49
CA LYS A 368 -7.83 13.76 -2.01
C LYS A 368 -7.12 14.46 -0.85
N PHE A 369 -5.78 14.40 -0.83
CA PHE A 369 -4.97 15.00 0.23
C PHE A 369 -5.14 16.53 0.28
N GLU A 370 -5.43 17.13 -0.87
CA GLU A 370 -5.71 18.57 -1.02
C GLU A 370 -7.02 18.99 -0.31
N THR A 371 -7.93 18.04 -0.07
CA THR A 371 -9.19 18.21 0.67
C THR A 371 -9.30 17.25 1.86
N LEU A 372 -8.16 16.81 2.42
CA LEU A 372 -8.07 15.63 3.28
C LEU A 372 -9.00 15.68 4.50
N GLU A 373 -9.02 16.79 5.23
CA GLU A 373 -9.77 16.91 6.48
C GLU A 373 -11.28 16.84 6.23
N GLU A 374 -11.77 17.53 5.21
CA GLU A 374 -13.18 17.53 4.83
C GLU A 374 -13.60 16.16 4.27
N ASP A 375 -12.82 15.59 3.33
CA ASP A 375 -13.07 14.24 2.80
C ASP A 375 -13.04 13.17 3.89
N ALA A 376 -12.09 13.24 4.82
CA ALA A 376 -11.93 12.24 5.88
C ALA A 376 -13.05 12.31 6.93
N ASN A 377 -13.43 13.51 7.36
CA ASN A 377 -14.52 13.68 8.32
C ASN A 377 -15.89 13.35 7.70
N TYR A 378 -16.09 13.63 6.40
CA TYR A 378 -17.26 13.15 5.66
C TYR A 378 -17.29 11.62 5.56
N PHE A 379 -16.16 10.98 5.23
CA PHE A 379 -16.04 9.52 5.20
C PHE A 379 -16.34 8.89 6.57
N LEU A 380 -15.82 9.48 7.66
CA LEU A 380 -16.11 9.04 9.03
C LEU A 380 -17.61 9.07 9.36
N GLN A 381 -18.34 10.09 8.90
CA GLN A 381 -19.79 10.14 9.07
C GLN A 381 -20.55 9.11 8.20
N LEU A 382 -20.10 8.87 6.96
CA LEU A 382 -20.69 7.87 6.07
C LEU A 382 -20.60 6.44 6.62
N ILE A 383 -19.50 6.08 7.27
CA ILE A 383 -19.30 4.74 7.88
C ILE A 383 -19.97 4.58 9.26
N GLY A 384 -20.60 5.64 9.79
CA GLY A 384 -21.19 5.62 11.13
C GLY A 384 -20.15 5.57 12.27
N ALA A 385 -18.98 6.19 12.09
CA ALA A 385 -17.99 6.32 13.16
C ALA A 385 -18.54 7.15 14.35
N PRO A 386 -17.95 7.02 15.56
CA PRO A 386 -18.27 7.89 16.69
C PRO A 386 -18.18 9.37 16.32
N LYS A 387 -19.15 10.19 16.74
CA LYS A 387 -19.27 11.59 16.29
C LYS A 387 -18.06 12.45 16.69
N GLU A 388 -17.44 12.08 17.79
CA GLU A 388 -16.29 12.72 18.43
C GLU A 388 -14.98 12.38 17.71
N LEU A 389 -14.95 11.27 16.94
CA LEU A 389 -13.79 10.87 16.17
C LEU A 389 -13.66 11.76 14.92
N LYS A 390 -12.68 12.65 14.95
CA LYS A 390 -12.28 13.48 13.80
C LYS A 390 -10.94 13.03 13.24
N PHE A 391 -10.73 13.27 11.94
CA PHE A 391 -9.45 13.02 11.30
C PHE A 391 -8.36 13.92 11.92
N PRO A 392 -7.25 13.37 12.45
CA PRO A 392 -6.26 14.18 13.14
C PRO A 392 -5.45 15.05 12.17
N ASN A 393 -5.34 16.34 12.46
CA ASN A 393 -4.62 17.33 11.66
C ASN A 393 -3.20 17.65 12.20
N PHE A 394 -2.58 16.78 12.98
CA PHE A 394 -1.15 16.93 13.33
C PHE A 394 -0.21 16.31 12.27
N LYS A 395 1.05 16.74 12.27
CA LYS A 395 2.15 16.14 11.50
C LYS A 395 3.07 15.44 12.53
N ASP A 396 3.22 14.13 12.42
CA ASP A 396 3.93 13.32 13.43
C ASP A 396 5.45 13.33 13.25
N ARG A 397 5.94 13.12 12.02
CA ARG A 397 7.37 13.22 11.69
C ARG A 397 7.73 14.61 11.20
N HIS A 398 8.86 15.13 11.66
CA HIS A 398 9.42 16.43 11.25
C HIS A 398 8.38 17.55 11.41
N SER A 399 7.70 17.58 12.57
CA SER A 399 6.50 18.41 12.82
C SER A 399 6.72 19.90 12.56
N SER A 400 7.96 20.38 12.72
CA SER A 400 8.44 21.74 12.45
C SER A 400 8.27 22.21 11.00
N ASP A 401 8.52 21.36 10.02
CA ASP A 401 8.54 21.81 8.62
C ASP A 401 7.15 21.85 8.00
N LYS A 402 6.92 22.92 7.23
CA LYS A 402 5.71 23.13 6.43
C LYS A 402 5.36 21.88 5.64
N ARG A 403 4.09 21.48 5.69
CA ARG A 403 3.55 20.41 4.83
C ARG A 403 3.90 20.72 3.38
N THR A 404 4.33 19.71 2.62
CA THR A 404 4.45 19.85 1.18
C THR A 404 3.11 20.31 0.61
N ASN A 405 3.17 21.21 -0.37
CA ASN A 405 2.05 21.72 -1.15
C ASN A 405 2.60 22.19 -2.51
N ALA A 406 1.75 22.64 -3.42
CA ALA A 406 2.16 23.16 -4.73
C ALA A 406 3.25 24.26 -4.69
N GLN A 407 3.29 25.12 -3.67
CA GLN A 407 4.35 26.13 -3.52
C GLN A 407 5.69 25.50 -3.14
N VAL A 408 5.69 24.52 -2.23
CA VAL A 408 6.87 23.75 -1.87
C VAL A 408 7.38 22.99 -3.10
N VAL A 409 6.51 22.27 -3.83
CA VAL A 409 6.85 21.56 -5.07
C VAL A 409 7.54 22.47 -6.08
N ARG A 410 7.01 23.69 -6.30
CA ARG A 410 7.63 24.67 -7.21
C ARG A 410 9.09 25.01 -6.86
N GLN A 411 9.52 24.90 -5.60
CA GLN A 411 10.94 25.11 -5.26
C GLN A 411 11.81 23.95 -5.75
N TYR A 412 11.42 22.70 -5.49
CA TYR A 412 12.16 21.50 -5.95
C TYR A 412 12.20 21.36 -7.47
N LEU A 413 11.15 21.82 -8.17
CA LEU A 413 11.08 21.78 -9.63
C LEU A 413 11.95 22.84 -10.33
N LYS A 414 12.48 23.86 -9.62
CA LYS A 414 13.38 24.87 -10.21
C LYS A 414 14.72 24.30 -10.67
N ASP A 415 15.27 23.34 -9.91
CA ASP A 415 16.59 22.74 -10.18
C ASP A 415 16.57 21.71 -11.34
N LEU A 416 15.37 21.45 -11.87
CA LEU A 416 15.12 20.53 -12.97
C LEU A 416 14.93 21.28 -14.30
N THR A 417 15.39 20.66 -15.37
CA THR A 417 15.05 21.05 -16.74
C THR A 417 13.59 20.74 -17.05
N ARG A 418 13.02 21.41 -18.06
CA ARG A 418 11.68 21.11 -18.58
C ARG A 418 11.52 19.63 -18.98
N THR A 419 12.57 19.04 -19.57
CA THR A 419 12.59 17.62 -19.95
C THR A 419 12.51 16.71 -18.72
N GLU A 420 13.29 16.97 -17.68
CA GLU A 420 13.22 16.19 -16.43
C GLU A 420 11.82 16.28 -15.78
N ARG A 421 11.21 17.47 -15.78
CA ARG A 421 9.84 17.67 -15.25
C ARG A 421 8.79 16.92 -16.09
N GLN A 422 8.89 16.97 -17.41
CA GLN A 422 8.03 16.19 -18.32
C GLN A 422 8.17 14.68 -18.06
N LEU A 423 9.39 14.16 -17.93
CA LEU A 423 9.63 12.73 -17.66
C LEU A 423 9.06 12.27 -16.31
N ILE A 424 9.09 13.12 -15.27
CA ILE A 424 8.41 12.81 -13.99
C ILE A 424 6.88 12.78 -14.18
N TYR A 425 6.31 13.73 -14.93
CA TYR A 425 4.89 13.72 -15.25
C TYR A 425 4.52 12.45 -16.03
N ASP A 426 5.29 12.09 -17.04
CA ASP A 426 5.08 10.88 -17.86
C ASP A 426 5.16 9.61 -16.99
N PHE A 427 6.09 9.55 -16.04
CA PHE A 427 6.21 8.44 -15.08
C PHE A 427 4.96 8.25 -14.21
N TYR A 428 4.25 9.33 -13.87
CA TYR A 428 3.00 9.35 -13.10
C TYR A 428 1.74 9.60 -13.95
N TYR A 429 1.84 9.62 -15.27
CA TYR A 429 0.77 10.08 -16.18
C TYR A 429 -0.56 9.36 -15.94
N LEU A 430 -0.48 8.05 -15.70
CA LEU A 430 -1.67 7.23 -15.42
C LEU A 430 -2.38 7.66 -14.12
N ASP A 431 -1.65 8.05 -13.08
CA ASP A 431 -2.24 8.53 -11.82
C ASP A 431 -2.84 9.94 -12.00
N TYR A 432 -2.19 10.81 -12.78
CA TYR A 432 -2.71 12.13 -13.15
C TYR A 432 -4.07 12.02 -13.85
N LEU A 433 -4.16 11.17 -14.88
CA LEU A 433 -5.41 10.91 -15.58
C LEU A 433 -6.45 10.23 -14.68
N MET A 434 -6.09 9.13 -14.01
CA MET A 434 -7.01 8.27 -13.26
C MET A 434 -7.75 9.00 -12.14
N PHE A 435 -7.09 9.96 -11.48
CA PHE A 435 -7.66 10.72 -10.37
C PHE A 435 -8.06 12.15 -10.75
N ASN A 436 -8.10 12.47 -12.05
CA ASN A 436 -8.44 13.81 -12.56
C ASN A 436 -7.66 14.91 -11.83
N TYR A 437 -6.33 14.83 -11.86
CA TYR A 437 -5.45 15.89 -11.41
C TYR A 437 -5.05 16.75 -12.61
N THR A 438 -5.02 18.07 -12.40
CA THR A 438 -4.52 19.03 -13.39
C THR A 438 -3.06 18.73 -13.70
N THR A 439 -2.68 18.72 -14.98
CA THR A 439 -1.27 18.65 -15.39
C THR A 439 -0.46 19.75 -14.66
N PRO A 440 0.68 19.42 -14.03
CA PRO A 440 1.50 20.40 -13.34
C PRO A 440 2.08 21.42 -14.33
N LEU A 441 2.47 22.59 -13.85
CA LEU A 441 3.22 23.56 -14.66
C LEU A 441 4.66 23.05 -14.84
N LEU A 442 5.00 22.66 -16.08
CA LEU A 442 6.25 22.00 -16.50
C LEU A 442 7.29 22.96 -17.07
#